data_AF-A0A0N5BKW9-F1
#
_entry.id   AF-A0A0N5BKW9-F1
#
_cell.length_a   1.000
_cell.length_b   1.000
_cell.length_c   1.000
_cell.angle_alpha   90.00
_cell.angle_beta   90.00
_cell.angle_gamma   90.00
#
_symmetry.space_group_name_H-M   'P 1'
#
loop_
_entity.id
_entity.type
_entity.pdbx_description
1 polymer ?
#
loop_
_entity_poly.entity_id
_entity_poly.type
_entity_poly.pdbx_seq_one_letter_code
_entity_poly.pdbx_strand_id
1 'polypeptide(L)'
;MISKELYAGSILSNNKFDKLVNNSKGESIEDLTKYVHSKDYNQKKLPLSRSISVRRQPNSRRSSSLFSRRHSLAHATIQLKYRLIEELNRYIEIHKMQPLLKDITLYKKAQKHAKNLAITRSLRRDNNIRTGLLMGIVYYSAASVMVKKWYDEGYKYDYSQINGRPGFQGFTQLIWKETRYVGIGIATNKFQVWIVFKFFPKSNINGRYRSNINRPSKHCVE
;
A
#
# COMPACT_ATOMS: atom_id res chain seq x y z
N MET A 1 -24.87 4.28 21.57
CA MET A 1 -23.97 3.19 22.00
C MET A 1 -23.43 2.48 20.77
N ILE A 2 -22.14 2.62 20.47
CA ILE A 2 -21.50 1.94 19.32
C ILE A 2 -21.05 0.55 19.82
N SER A 3 -21.42 -0.49 19.08
CA SER A 3 -21.31 -1.91 19.48
C SER A 3 -19.88 -2.32 19.83
N LYS A 4 -19.77 -3.19 20.85
CA LYS A 4 -18.53 -3.75 21.43
C LYS A 4 -17.78 -4.73 20.50
N GLU A 5 -18.14 -4.83 19.22
CA GLU A 5 -17.54 -5.81 18.27
C GLU A 5 -16.32 -5.28 17.49
N LEU A 6 -15.85 -4.07 17.77
CA LEU A 6 -14.74 -3.43 17.04
C LEU A 6 -13.31 -3.80 17.53
N TYR A 7 -13.16 -4.80 18.41
CA TYR A 7 -11.89 -5.11 19.10
C TYR A 7 -11.11 -6.33 18.61
N ALA A 8 -11.27 -6.75 17.36
CA ALA A 8 -10.47 -7.84 16.78
C ALA A 8 -9.67 -7.34 15.57
N GLY A 9 -8.50 -6.70 15.77
CA GLY A 9 -7.68 -6.38 14.60
C GLY A 9 -6.37 -5.62 14.73
N SER A 10 -6.00 -5.08 15.90
CA SER A 10 -4.74 -4.34 16.04
C SER A 10 -3.56 -5.29 16.22
N ILE A 11 -2.56 -5.20 15.33
CA ILE A 11 -1.37 -6.04 15.39
C ILE A 11 -0.11 -5.18 15.34
N LEU A 12 0.70 -5.30 16.39
CA LEU A 12 1.99 -4.64 16.54
C LEU A 12 3.12 -5.36 15.77
N SER A 13 3.08 -6.70 15.73
CA SER A 13 4.14 -7.50 15.11
C SER A 13 3.87 -7.74 13.62
N ASN A 14 4.83 -7.36 12.78
CA ASN A 14 4.81 -7.62 11.34
C ASN A 14 4.60 -9.11 11.04
N ASN A 15 5.35 -10.00 11.71
CA ASN A 15 5.26 -11.44 11.50
C ASN A 15 3.88 -12.02 11.85
N LYS A 16 3.26 -11.54 12.94
CA LYS A 16 1.91 -11.98 13.33
C LYS A 16 0.85 -11.45 12.36
N PHE A 17 1.02 -10.21 11.88
CA PHE A 17 0.14 -9.60 10.89
C PHE A 17 0.21 -10.37 9.56
N ASP A 18 1.41 -10.65 9.08
CA ASP A 18 1.63 -11.36 7.82
C ASP A 18 1.07 -12.77 7.87
N LYS A 19 1.23 -13.49 8.98
CA LYS A 19 0.56 -14.78 9.20
C LYS A 19 -0.95 -14.66 9.13
N LEU A 20 -1.56 -13.66 9.79
CA LEU A 20 -3.03 -13.51 9.79
C LEU A 20 -3.60 -13.08 8.44
N VAL A 21 -2.87 -12.28 7.67
CA VAL A 21 -3.27 -11.90 6.32
C VAL A 21 -3.11 -13.06 5.33
N ASN A 22 -2.14 -13.96 5.55
CA ASN A 22 -1.78 -15.01 4.60
C ASN A 22 -2.19 -16.45 5.01
N ASN A 23 -2.70 -16.69 6.23
CA ASN A 23 -3.10 -18.02 6.73
C ASN A 23 -4.49 -18.51 6.27
N SER A 24 -5.23 -17.77 5.45
CA SER A 24 -6.48 -18.28 4.86
C SER A 24 -6.14 -19.25 3.71
N LYS A 25 -5.99 -20.54 4.04
CA LYS A 25 -6.00 -21.72 3.12
C LYS A 25 -5.69 -21.40 1.64
N GLY A 26 -4.44 -21.03 1.35
CA GLY A 26 -3.91 -21.11 -0.02
C GLY A 26 -4.52 -20.17 -1.07
N GLU A 27 -5.37 -19.22 -0.68
CA GLU A 27 -5.72 -18.11 -1.55
C GLU A 27 -5.04 -16.85 -1.02
N SER A 28 -3.97 -16.46 -1.68
CA SER A 28 -3.35 -15.18 -1.38
C SER A 28 -4.29 -14.07 -1.86
N ILE A 29 -4.23 -12.88 -1.25
CA ILE A 29 -4.95 -11.68 -1.75
C ILE A 29 -4.62 -11.38 -3.23
N GLU A 30 -3.59 -12.04 -3.78
CA GLU A 30 -3.09 -11.95 -5.14
C GLU A 30 -3.62 -13.05 -6.07
N ASP A 31 -4.40 -14.03 -5.61
CA ASP A 31 -5.22 -14.86 -6.52
C ASP A 31 -6.22 -14.02 -7.34
N LEU A 32 -6.45 -12.77 -6.93
CA LEU A 32 -7.19 -11.78 -7.70
C LEU A 32 -6.45 -11.25 -8.94
N THR A 33 -5.19 -11.64 -9.18
CA THR A 33 -4.52 -11.42 -10.48
C THR A 33 -5.03 -12.39 -11.55
N LYS A 34 -5.69 -13.50 -11.17
CA LYS A 34 -6.45 -14.32 -12.14
C LYS A 34 -7.62 -13.55 -12.77
N TYR A 35 -8.13 -12.52 -12.09
CA TYR A 35 -9.20 -11.66 -12.62
C TYR A 35 -8.73 -10.70 -13.73
N VAL A 36 -7.42 -10.44 -13.82
CA VAL A 36 -6.83 -9.62 -14.90
C VAL A 36 -6.54 -10.48 -16.15
N HIS A 37 -6.57 -11.81 -16.03
CA HIS A 37 -6.40 -12.73 -17.16
C HIS A 37 -7.71 -13.37 -17.65
N SER A 38 -8.85 -13.18 -16.97
CA SER A 38 -10.13 -13.79 -17.40
C SER A 38 -11.02 -12.90 -18.26
N LYS A 39 -10.69 -11.61 -18.42
CA LYS A 39 -11.44 -10.69 -19.29
C LYS A 39 -10.49 -9.80 -20.08
N ASP A 40 -9.97 -10.34 -21.18
CA ASP A 40 -9.84 -9.62 -22.45
C ASP A 40 -9.34 -10.55 -23.57
N TYR A 41 -10.28 -10.82 -24.48
CA TYR A 41 -10.14 -10.91 -25.95
C TYR A 41 -9.48 -12.12 -26.63
N ASN A 42 -10.37 -12.87 -27.31
CA ASN A 42 -10.13 -13.53 -28.60
C ASN A 42 -9.19 -12.72 -29.51
N GLN A 43 -8.02 -13.28 -29.83
CA GLN A 43 -7.38 -13.07 -31.13
C GLN A 43 -6.49 -14.26 -31.50
N LYS A 44 -6.98 -15.02 -32.48
CA LYS A 44 -6.27 -15.76 -33.54
C LYS A 44 -5.20 -16.80 -33.14
N LYS A 45 -5.58 -18.07 -33.37
CA LYS A 45 -4.64 -19.18 -33.67
C LYS A 45 -3.80 -18.84 -34.92
N LEU A 46 -2.48 -19.11 -34.86
CA LEU A 46 -1.68 -19.97 -35.77
C LEU A 46 -0.17 -19.63 -35.65
N PRO A 47 0.78 -20.54 -36.00
CA PRO A 47 0.70 -22.01 -36.01
C PRO A 47 1.77 -22.68 -35.12
N LEU A 48 1.57 -23.96 -34.82
CA LEU A 48 2.63 -24.87 -34.39
C LEU A 48 3.73 -24.90 -35.45
N SER A 49 5.00 -24.77 -35.04
CA SER A 49 6.09 -25.32 -35.84
C SER A 49 7.25 -25.84 -34.99
N ARG A 50 7.56 -27.10 -35.29
CA ARG A 50 8.82 -27.86 -35.16
C ARG A 50 9.33 -28.18 -33.76
N SER A 51 9.03 -29.41 -33.36
CA SER A 51 9.86 -30.25 -32.50
C SER A 51 11.30 -30.29 -33.01
N ILE A 52 12.24 -29.82 -32.18
CA ILE A 52 13.65 -30.17 -32.29
C ILE A 52 13.95 -31.13 -31.15
N SER A 53 14.16 -32.40 -31.48
CA SER A 53 14.69 -33.41 -30.59
C SER A 53 16.16 -33.11 -30.29
N VAL A 54 16.44 -32.63 -29.07
CA VAL A 54 17.82 -32.53 -28.58
C VAL A 54 18.13 -33.75 -27.70
N ARG A 55 19.06 -34.56 -28.22
CA ARG A 55 19.65 -35.76 -27.64
C ARG A 55 20.27 -35.46 -26.26
N ARG A 56 19.93 -36.25 -25.23
CA ARG A 56 20.59 -36.23 -23.92
C ARG A 56 22.01 -36.81 -24.03
N GLN A 57 22.98 -36.15 -23.40
CA GLN A 57 24.23 -36.73 -22.94
C GLN A 57 24.42 -36.31 -21.48
N PRO A 58 24.79 -37.24 -20.57
CA PRO A 58 25.03 -36.92 -19.17
C PRO A 58 26.47 -36.43 -19.01
N ASN A 59 26.70 -35.36 -18.26
CA ASN A 59 27.87 -35.30 -17.37
C ASN A 59 27.80 -34.13 -16.39
N SER A 60 28.20 -34.47 -15.19
CA SER A 60 28.19 -33.72 -13.95
C SER A 60 29.17 -32.55 -13.97
N ARG A 61 28.64 -31.32 -13.86
CA ARG A 61 29.33 -30.21 -13.21
C ARG A 61 28.29 -29.41 -12.42
N ARG A 62 28.49 -29.32 -11.10
CA ARG A 62 27.72 -28.47 -10.18
C ARG A 62 27.88 -27.01 -10.59
N SER A 63 27.07 -26.57 -11.55
CA SER A 63 26.80 -25.15 -11.74
C SER A 63 25.83 -24.76 -10.65
N SER A 64 26.30 -23.98 -9.67
CA SER A 64 25.44 -23.31 -8.70
C SER A 64 24.27 -22.69 -9.44
N SER A 65 23.07 -23.17 -9.14
CA SER A 65 21.87 -22.60 -9.69
C SER A 65 21.74 -21.19 -9.12
N LEU A 66 22.22 -20.21 -9.88
CA LEU A 66 21.71 -18.85 -9.81
C LEU A 66 20.27 -18.90 -10.29
N PHE A 67 19.41 -19.51 -9.47
CA PHE A 67 17.98 -19.42 -9.57
C PHE A 67 17.68 -17.93 -9.44
N SER A 68 17.48 -17.25 -10.57
CA SER A 68 16.72 -16.02 -10.61
C SER A 68 15.39 -16.31 -9.92
N ARG A 69 15.32 -16.00 -8.62
CA ARG A 69 14.13 -16.20 -7.81
C ARG A 69 13.13 -15.17 -8.29
N ARG A 70 12.35 -15.52 -9.32
CA ARG A 70 11.21 -14.71 -9.78
C ARG A 70 10.26 -14.61 -8.61
N HIS A 71 10.34 -13.51 -7.87
CA HIS A 71 9.39 -13.20 -6.82
C HIS A 71 8.01 -13.08 -7.47
N SER A 72 7.02 -13.78 -6.92
CA SER A 72 5.65 -13.65 -7.37
C SER A 72 5.19 -12.19 -7.23
N LEU A 73 4.27 -11.74 -8.10
CA LEU A 73 3.63 -10.41 -7.99
C LEU A 73 3.06 -10.18 -6.59
N ALA A 74 2.64 -11.29 -6.00
CA ALA A 74 2.29 -11.43 -4.62
C ALA A 74 3.35 -10.94 -3.64
N HIS A 75 4.48 -11.63 -3.65
CA HIS A 75 5.62 -11.28 -2.83
C HIS A 75 6.06 -9.82 -3.05
N ALA A 76 6.09 -9.36 -4.31
CA ALA A 76 6.44 -7.97 -4.62
C ALA A 76 5.45 -6.96 -4.00
N THR A 77 4.15 -7.25 -4.03
CA THR A 77 3.10 -6.41 -3.44
C THR A 77 3.22 -6.35 -1.92
N ILE A 78 3.50 -7.48 -1.27
CA ILE A 78 3.73 -7.55 0.18
C ILE A 78 4.94 -6.70 0.57
N GLN A 79 6.06 -6.85 -0.14
CA GLN A 79 7.28 -6.07 0.08
C GLN A 79 7.04 -4.57 -0.11
N LEU A 80 6.30 -4.18 -1.14
CA LEU A 80 5.96 -2.78 -1.37
C LEU A 80 5.09 -2.21 -0.24
N LYS A 81 4.07 -2.95 0.23
CA LYS A 81 3.25 -2.53 1.38
C LYS A 81 4.10 -2.31 2.63
N TYR A 82 5.02 -3.23 2.90
CA TYR A 82 5.93 -3.13 4.04
C TYR A 82 6.77 -1.84 3.96
N ARG A 83 7.45 -1.62 2.84
CA ARG A 83 8.31 -0.44 2.62
C ARG A 83 7.54 0.88 2.77
N LEU A 84 6.34 0.98 2.20
CA LEU A 84 5.53 2.19 2.29
C LEU A 84 5.03 2.47 3.72
N ILE A 85 4.71 1.44 4.50
CA ILE A 85 4.33 1.59 5.91
C ILE A 85 5.54 1.98 6.76
N GLU A 86 6.70 1.40 6.50
CA GLU A 86 7.94 1.75 7.18
C GLU A 86 8.32 3.21 6.91
N GLU A 87 8.26 3.64 5.65
CA GLU A 87 8.52 5.02 5.26
C GLU A 87 7.55 6.00 5.94
N LEU A 88 6.25 5.69 5.95
CA LEU A 88 5.25 6.46 6.68
C LEU A 88 5.61 6.61 8.16
N ASN A 89 5.99 5.51 8.83
CA ASN A 89 6.33 5.55 10.24
C ASN A 89 7.60 6.37 10.51
N ARG A 90 8.60 6.37 9.60
CA ARG A 90 9.78 7.25 9.71
C ARG A 90 9.38 8.73 9.67
N TYR A 91 8.48 9.13 8.78
CA TYR A 91 7.98 10.51 8.76
C TYR A 91 7.20 10.86 10.03
N ILE A 92 6.38 9.95 10.55
CA ILE A 92 5.67 10.15 11.82
C ILE A 92 6.66 10.36 12.99
N GLU A 93 7.75 9.59 13.01
CA GLU A 93 8.81 9.70 14.00
C GLU A 93 9.56 11.04 13.93
N ILE A 94 9.86 11.55 12.72
CA ILE A 94 10.45 12.89 12.52
C ILE A 94 9.60 13.97 13.22
N HIS A 95 8.27 13.79 13.23
CA HIS A 95 7.32 14.70 13.88
C HIS A 95 7.02 14.32 15.36
N LYS A 96 7.84 13.45 15.96
CA LYS A 96 7.75 12.99 17.36
C LYS A 96 6.38 12.40 17.71
N MET A 97 5.83 11.59 16.82
CA MET A 97 4.57 10.89 17.00
C MET A 97 4.79 9.38 17.12
N GLN A 98 3.78 8.68 17.65
CA GLN A 98 3.84 7.23 17.80
C GLN A 98 3.55 6.52 16.46
N PRO A 99 4.27 5.44 16.12
CA PRO A 99 4.00 4.65 14.92
C PRO A 99 2.55 4.17 14.86
N LEU A 100 2.00 4.08 13.64
CA LEU A 100 0.62 3.63 13.46
C LEU A 100 0.51 2.10 13.61
N LEU A 101 -0.57 1.68 14.26
CA LEU A 101 -0.94 0.28 14.41
C LEU A 101 -1.59 -0.23 13.12
N LYS A 102 -1.23 -1.44 12.71
CA LYS A 102 -1.88 -2.10 11.57
C LYS A 102 -3.25 -2.62 12.00
N ASP A 103 -4.28 -2.27 11.25
CA ASP A 103 -5.65 -2.77 11.47
C ASP A 103 -6.13 -3.62 10.29
N ILE A 104 -6.44 -4.89 10.55
CA ILE A 104 -6.85 -5.85 9.50
C ILE A 104 -8.08 -5.36 8.73
N THR A 105 -9.03 -4.71 9.41
CA THR A 105 -10.27 -4.23 8.78
C THR A 105 -9.99 -3.08 7.81
N LEU A 106 -9.12 -2.14 8.17
CA LEU A 106 -8.65 -1.08 7.29
C LEU A 106 -7.88 -1.64 6.09
N TYR A 107 -7.03 -2.65 6.28
CA TYR A 107 -6.33 -3.32 5.18
C TYR A 107 -7.29 -3.95 4.18
N LYS A 108 -8.30 -4.70 4.65
CA LYS A 108 -9.33 -5.29 3.79
C LYS A 108 -10.08 -4.22 2.99
N LYS A 109 -10.48 -3.12 3.65
CA LYS A 109 -11.16 -1.99 3.01
C LYS A 109 -10.28 -1.29 1.97
N ALA A 110 -9.03 -1.00 2.33
CA ALA A 110 -8.08 -0.35 1.43
C ALA A 110 -7.77 -1.23 0.21
N GLN A 111 -7.61 -2.53 0.41
CA GLN A 111 -7.34 -3.49 -0.66
C GLN A 111 -8.52 -3.63 -1.64
N LYS A 112 -9.76 -3.67 -1.12
CA LYS A 112 -10.97 -3.65 -1.95
C LYS A 112 -11.04 -2.37 -2.77
N HIS A 113 -10.76 -1.22 -2.15
CA HIS A 113 -10.76 0.06 -2.82
C HIS A 113 -9.70 0.13 -3.93
N ALA A 114 -8.46 -0.24 -3.66
CA ALA A 114 -7.39 -0.27 -4.65
C ALA A 114 -7.75 -1.12 -5.88
N LYS A 115 -8.36 -2.29 -5.67
CA LYS A 115 -8.86 -3.17 -6.76
C LYS A 115 -9.93 -2.46 -7.60
N ASN A 116 -10.89 -1.80 -6.96
CA ASN A 116 -11.91 -1.03 -7.68
C ASN A 116 -11.30 0.11 -8.50
N LEU A 117 -10.32 0.84 -7.96
CA LEU A 117 -9.62 1.90 -8.69
C LEU A 117 -8.89 1.33 -9.92
N ALA A 118 -8.20 0.19 -9.76
CA ALA A 118 -7.49 -0.48 -10.84
C ALA A 118 -8.43 -0.99 -11.95
N ILE A 119 -9.61 -1.53 -11.60
CA ILE A 119 -10.61 -2.02 -12.56
C ILE A 119 -11.25 -0.84 -13.31
N THR A 120 -11.71 0.17 -12.58
CA THR A 120 -12.41 1.34 -13.16
C THR A 120 -11.46 2.35 -13.80
N ARG A 121 -10.15 2.22 -13.55
CA ARG A 121 -9.09 3.13 -13.99
C ARG A 121 -9.38 4.59 -13.60
N SER A 122 -9.94 4.80 -12.42
CA SER A 122 -10.39 6.12 -11.95
C SER A 122 -10.09 6.32 -10.47
N LEU A 123 -9.45 7.45 -10.10
CA LEU A 123 -9.19 7.83 -8.71
C LEU A 123 -10.45 8.38 -8.02
N ARG A 124 -11.44 7.50 -7.78
CA ARG A 124 -12.69 7.85 -7.08
C ARG A 124 -12.62 7.53 -5.59
N ARG A 125 -13.02 8.49 -4.76
CA ARG A 125 -13.18 8.27 -3.32
C ARG A 125 -14.31 7.26 -3.04
N ASP A 126 -14.22 6.55 -1.92
CA ASP A 126 -15.34 5.76 -1.42
C ASP A 126 -16.24 6.61 -0.52
N ASN A 127 -17.47 6.13 -0.27
CA ASN A 127 -18.48 6.87 0.51
C ASN A 127 -18.19 6.85 2.03
N ASN A 128 -17.06 6.29 2.46
CA ASN A 128 -16.74 6.17 3.88
C ASN A 128 -16.11 7.45 4.42
N ILE A 129 -16.95 8.29 5.03
CA ILE A 129 -16.52 9.55 5.63
C ILE A 129 -15.78 9.39 6.96
N ARG A 130 -15.86 8.23 7.62
CA ARG A 130 -15.31 8.00 8.98
C ARG A 130 -13.82 7.69 9.00
N THR A 131 -13.24 7.34 7.85
CA THR A 131 -11.80 7.05 7.73
C THR A 131 -11.08 8.15 6.96
N GLY A 132 -9.81 8.39 7.31
CA GLY A 132 -8.89 9.12 6.45
C GLY A 132 -8.58 8.30 5.19
N LEU A 133 -8.24 8.96 4.09
CA LEU A 133 -8.01 8.33 2.78
C LEU A 133 -6.91 9.06 2.02
N LEU A 134 -5.85 8.31 1.67
CA LEU A 134 -4.94 8.68 0.58
C LEU A 134 -5.04 7.64 -0.51
N MET A 135 -5.04 8.10 -1.75
CA MET A 135 -5.06 7.24 -2.93
C MET A 135 -4.20 7.84 -4.01
N GLY A 136 -3.52 7.00 -4.78
CA GLY A 136 -2.68 7.44 -5.87
C GLY A 136 -2.40 6.34 -6.87
N ILE A 137 -1.94 6.79 -8.03
CA ILE A 137 -1.57 5.95 -9.15
C ILE A 137 -0.17 6.35 -9.60
N VAL A 138 0.70 5.36 -9.79
CA VAL A 138 2.09 5.54 -10.23
C VAL A 138 2.51 4.38 -11.11
N TYR A 139 3.55 4.57 -11.92
CA TYR A 139 4.20 3.45 -12.60
C TYR A 139 4.97 2.58 -11.60
N TYR A 140 5.18 1.30 -11.93
CA TYR A 140 5.93 0.36 -11.07
C TYR A 140 7.26 0.91 -10.56
N SER A 141 8.03 1.58 -11.42
CA SER A 141 9.34 2.15 -11.09
C SER A 141 9.28 3.24 -10.01
N ALA A 142 8.15 3.94 -9.87
CA ALA A 142 7.95 5.01 -8.91
C ALA A 142 7.10 4.59 -7.69
N ALA A 143 6.68 3.33 -7.61
CA ALA A 143 5.76 2.88 -6.57
C ALA A 143 6.31 3.05 -5.15
N SER A 144 7.63 2.87 -4.97
CA SER A 144 8.30 2.98 -3.68
C SER A 144 8.44 4.41 -3.16
N VAL A 145 8.27 5.45 -4.00
CA VAL A 145 8.42 6.85 -3.59
C VAL A 145 7.07 7.55 -3.38
N MET A 146 5.97 6.79 -3.36
CA MET A 146 4.63 7.35 -3.27
C MET A 146 4.39 8.07 -1.93
N VAL A 147 4.91 7.53 -0.82
CA VAL A 147 4.75 8.15 0.50
C VAL A 147 5.59 9.42 0.59
N LYS A 148 6.85 9.41 0.11
CA LYS A 148 7.65 10.61 -0.07
C LYS A 148 6.91 11.70 -0.83
N LYS A 149 6.29 11.37 -1.96
CA LYS A 149 5.51 12.35 -2.76
C LYS A 149 4.42 13.03 -1.94
N TRP A 150 3.68 12.27 -1.12
CA TRP A 150 2.66 12.86 -0.23
C TRP A 150 3.28 13.64 0.92
N TYR A 151 4.44 13.24 1.43
CA TYR A 151 5.14 13.97 2.49
C TYR A 151 5.71 15.30 1.99
N ASP A 152 6.30 15.32 0.79
CA ASP A 152 6.89 16.50 0.15
C ASP A 152 5.86 17.63 -0.10
N GLU A 153 4.57 17.32 -0.12
CA GLU A 153 3.49 18.34 -0.09
C GLU A 153 3.67 19.32 1.08
N GLY A 154 4.27 18.87 2.19
CA GLY A 154 4.51 19.64 3.40
C GLY A 154 5.69 20.62 3.35
N TYR A 155 6.47 20.68 2.26
CA TYR A 155 7.72 21.45 2.20
C TYR A 155 7.55 22.93 2.59
N LYS A 156 6.42 23.56 2.21
CA LYS A 156 6.06 24.95 2.58
C LYS A 156 4.86 25.01 3.53
N TYR A 157 4.64 23.97 4.32
CA TYR A 157 3.51 23.94 5.23
C TYR A 157 3.70 24.93 6.38
N ASP A 158 2.68 25.74 6.60
CA ASP A 158 2.60 26.64 7.73
C ASP A 158 1.98 25.92 8.95
N TYR A 159 2.76 25.75 10.00
CA TYR A 159 2.32 25.02 11.21
C TYR A 159 1.40 25.85 12.11
N SER A 160 1.11 27.11 11.77
CA SER A 160 0.10 27.93 12.46
C SER A 160 -1.32 27.71 11.93
N GLN A 161 -1.47 26.92 10.86
CA GLN A 161 -2.76 26.69 10.20
C GLN A 161 -3.79 26.03 11.13
N ILE A 162 -5.00 26.59 11.11
CA ILE A 162 -6.15 26.10 11.90
C ILE A 162 -7.01 25.16 11.05
N ASN A 163 -7.06 25.40 9.74
CA ASN A 163 -7.92 24.70 8.78
C ASN A 163 -7.11 24.07 7.66
N GLY A 164 -7.73 23.12 6.96
CA GLY A 164 -7.12 22.46 5.82
C GLY A 164 -6.89 23.42 4.65
N ARG A 165 -5.74 23.29 4.00
CA ARG A 165 -5.42 23.99 2.75
C ARG A 165 -5.25 23.01 1.60
N PRO A 166 -5.77 23.33 0.39
CA PRO A 166 -5.47 22.58 -0.82
C PRO A 166 -3.97 22.40 -1.04
N GLY A 167 -3.56 21.20 -1.43
CA GLY A 167 -2.18 20.86 -1.75
C GLY A 167 -1.36 20.31 -0.59
N PHE A 168 -1.88 20.34 0.65
CA PHE A 168 -1.19 19.80 1.83
C PHE A 168 -1.87 18.58 2.45
N GLN A 169 -3.01 18.15 1.90
CA GLN A 169 -3.84 17.15 2.55
C GLN A 169 -3.18 15.77 2.62
N GLY A 170 -2.30 15.44 1.68
CA GLY A 170 -1.47 14.24 1.72
C GLY A 170 -0.55 14.29 2.92
N PHE A 171 0.26 15.35 3.00
CA PHE A 171 1.19 15.58 4.11
C PHE A 171 0.49 15.53 5.47
N THR A 172 -0.54 16.34 5.69
CA THR A 172 -1.22 16.43 7.00
C THR A 172 -1.92 15.12 7.39
N GLN A 173 -2.33 14.29 6.43
CA GLN A 173 -2.92 12.99 6.69
C GLN A 173 -1.89 11.95 7.15
N LEU A 174 -0.64 12.02 6.68
CA LEU A 174 0.44 11.12 7.12
C LEU A 174 0.83 11.40 8.57
N ILE A 175 0.96 12.68 8.94
CA ILE A 175 1.47 13.12 10.25
C ILE A 175 0.36 13.62 11.19
N TRP A 176 -0.80 12.97 11.19
CA TRP A 176 -1.93 13.36 12.05
C TRP A 176 -1.84 12.72 13.45
N LYS A 177 -1.58 13.50 14.48
CA LYS A 177 -1.32 13.02 15.85
C LYS A 177 -2.43 12.17 16.46
N GLU A 178 -3.71 12.39 16.15
CA GLU A 178 -4.81 11.57 16.69
C GLU A 178 -5.01 10.25 15.94
N THR A 179 -4.47 10.11 14.73
CA THR A 179 -4.58 8.86 13.95
C THR A 179 -3.76 7.76 14.64
N ARG A 180 -4.34 6.58 14.79
CA ARG A 180 -3.73 5.44 15.53
C ARG A 180 -3.59 4.20 14.67
N TYR A 181 -4.46 4.03 13.69
CA TYR A 181 -4.58 2.82 12.90
C TYR A 181 -4.45 3.12 11.41
N VAL A 182 -3.81 2.20 10.69
CA VAL A 182 -3.59 2.30 9.26
C VAL A 182 -3.90 0.96 8.56
N GLY A 183 -4.38 1.06 7.33
CA GLY A 183 -4.40 -0.05 6.39
C GLY A 183 -4.00 0.37 4.98
N ILE A 184 -3.28 -0.49 4.28
CA ILE A 184 -2.82 -0.24 2.90
C ILE A 184 -3.32 -1.32 1.94
N GLY A 185 -3.82 -0.87 0.79
CA GLY A 185 -4.22 -1.69 -0.34
C GLY A 185 -3.39 -1.36 -1.56
N ILE A 186 -2.99 -2.39 -2.30
CA ILE A 186 -2.26 -2.22 -3.56
C ILE A 186 -2.91 -3.09 -4.63
N ALA A 187 -3.16 -2.53 -5.80
CA ALA A 187 -3.61 -3.26 -6.98
C ALA A 187 -2.84 -2.79 -8.21
N THR A 188 -2.74 -3.64 -9.21
CA THR A 188 -1.95 -3.36 -10.41
C THR A 188 -2.82 -3.51 -11.66
N ASN A 189 -2.65 -2.60 -12.61
CA ASN A 189 -3.24 -2.70 -13.94
C ASN A 189 -2.17 -2.33 -14.97
N LYS A 190 -1.78 -3.27 -15.84
CA LYS A 190 -0.63 -3.12 -16.76
C LYS A 190 0.62 -2.66 -15.98
N PHE A 191 1.14 -1.48 -16.32
CA PHE A 191 2.34 -0.88 -15.72
C PHE A 191 2.05 0.05 -14.54
N GLN A 192 0.77 0.21 -14.17
CA GLN A 192 0.32 1.12 -13.12
C GLN A 192 0.06 0.37 -11.82
N VAL A 193 0.50 0.99 -10.72
CA VAL A 193 0.27 0.58 -9.34
C VAL A 193 -0.69 1.58 -8.71
N TRP A 194 -1.78 1.04 -8.17
CA TRP A 194 -2.83 1.76 -7.47
C TRP A 194 -2.66 1.53 -5.98
N ILE A 195 -2.35 2.59 -5.25
CA ILE A 195 -2.04 2.54 -3.81
C ILE A 195 -3.14 3.28 -3.06
N VAL A 196 -3.68 2.63 -2.02
CA VAL A 196 -4.70 3.22 -1.15
C VAL A 196 -4.29 3.04 0.30
N PHE A 197 -4.23 4.12 1.04
CA PHE A 197 -4.14 4.11 2.50
C PHE A 197 -5.48 4.52 3.11
N LYS A 198 -5.86 3.83 4.18
CA LYS A 198 -6.97 4.20 5.05
C LYS A 198 -6.47 4.38 6.48
N PHE A 199 -6.98 5.42 7.13
CA PHE A 199 -6.54 5.85 8.45
C PHE A 199 -7.71 5.97 9.42
N PHE A 200 -7.47 5.64 10.69
CA PHE A 200 -8.46 5.80 11.76
C PHE A 200 -7.78 6.19 13.09
N PRO A 201 -8.34 7.12 13.88
CA PRO A 201 -9.38 8.09 13.55
C PRO A 201 -9.08 8.94 12.30
N LYS A 202 -10.13 9.55 11.73
CA LYS A 202 -10.04 10.41 10.53
C LYS A 202 -9.13 11.61 10.80
N SER A 203 -8.30 11.98 9.83
CA SER A 203 -7.48 13.19 9.88
C SER A 203 -8.12 14.36 9.13
N ASN A 204 -7.36 15.46 9.02
CA ASN A 204 -7.66 16.62 8.18
C ASN A 204 -8.99 17.29 8.55
N ILE A 205 -9.30 17.29 9.85
CA ILE A 205 -10.51 17.88 10.40
C ILE A 205 -10.24 19.37 10.65
N ASN A 206 -11.06 20.24 10.06
CA ASN A 206 -10.97 21.69 10.27
C ASN A 206 -11.06 22.05 11.77
N GLY A 207 -10.30 23.05 12.19
CA GLY A 207 -10.16 23.44 13.60
C GLY A 207 -9.24 22.54 14.43
N ARG A 208 -8.74 21.41 13.90
CA ARG A 208 -7.90 20.45 14.66
C ARG A 208 -6.45 20.37 14.20
N TYR A 209 -6.03 21.14 13.20
CA TYR A 209 -4.69 21.04 12.62
C TYR A 209 -3.58 21.40 13.63
N ARG A 210 -3.74 22.53 14.33
CA ARG A 210 -2.75 23.01 15.33
C ARG A 210 -2.47 22.02 16.46
N SER A 211 -3.46 21.25 16.90
CA SER A 211 -3.29 20.24 17.95
C SER A 211 -2.77 18.90 17.42
N ASN A 212 -2.89 18.67 16.11
CA ASN A 212 -2.58 17.38 15.48
C ASN A 212 -1.28 17.35 14.68
N ILE A 213 -0.68 18.50 14.37
CA ILE A 213 0.50 18.55 13.51
C ILE A 213 1.66 19.17 14.28
N ASN A 214 2.63 18.34 14.63
CA ASN A 214 3.87 18.78 15.25
C ASN A 214 4.84 19.26 14.17
N ARG A 215 5.78 20.14 14.54
CA ARG A 215 6.93 20.47 13.70
C ARG A 215 7.93 19.29 13.67
N PRO A 216 8.72 19.14 12.58
CA PRO A 216 9.78 18.15 12.54
C PRO A 216 10.83 18.45 13.60
N SER A 217 11.46 17.41 14.15
CA SER A 217 12.52 17.58 15.14
C SER A 217 13.81 18.10 14.51
N LYS A 218 14.46 19.07 15.18
CA LYS A 218 15.67 19.76 14.70
C LYS A 218 16.89 18.86 14.44
N HIS A 219 16.89 17.60 14.87
CA HIS A 219 18.02 16.65 14.77
C HIS A 219 17.88 15.63 13.62
N CYS A 220 16.88 15.75 12.74
CA CYS A 220 16.64 14.77 11.67
C CYS A 220 16.74 15.38 10.27
N VAL A 221 17.34 16.57 10.14
CA VAL A 221 17.57 17.26 8.87
C VAL A 221 19.07 17.49 8.74
N GLU A 222 19.79 16.40 8.45
CA GLU A 222 21.16 16.43 7.92
C GLU A 222 21.16 15.69 6.58
#